data_AF-A0A1G4TGU9-F1
#
_entry.id   AF-A0A1G4TGU9-F1
#
_cell.length_a   1.000
_cell.length_b   1.000
_cell.length_c   1.000
_cell.angle_alpha   90.00
_cell.angle_beta   90.00
_cell.angle_gamma   90.00
#
_symmetry.space_group_name_H-M   'P 1'
#
loop_
_entity.id
_entity.type
_entity.pdbx_description
1 polymer ?
#
loop_
_entity_poly.entity_id
_entity_poly.type
_entity_poly.pdbx_seq_one_letter_code
_entity_poly.pdbx_strand_id
1 'polypeptide(L)'
;MPGVRFMVAHDTGNPGSTAAGNVSYYERSRHVVSASAHLFVDDREIIECIPFLTGRPEKAWHVVYNTPIDNRMFGVDSNDYAGGVELCYGGKINLNEAYKRYVWVLAYACYRYGLNPATDITGHHILDPARKTDPVNALRLLGKTFRQFVDDVVAEYQECTNGEDEDDMAKPLVFENDWQWKQLGDALDGLHKKGLLSDYTWAEKAYKRQLTGAELAYLNMIVQARQAGVEI
;
A
#
# COMPACT_ATOMS: atom_id res chain seq x y z
N MET A 1 -14.43 12.80 -6.66
CA MET A 1 -14.65 11.45 -6.13
C MET A 1 -15.16 11.52 -4.68
N PRO A 2 -16.14 10.69 -4.23
CA PRO A 2 -16.58 10.66 -2.83
C PRO A 2 -15.55 10.00 -1.88
N GLY A 3 -14.63 9.21 -2.42
CA GLY A 3 -13.52 8.55 -1.74
C GLY A 3 -12.88 7.53 -2.68
N VAL A 4 -11.69 7.01 -2.33
CA VAL A 4 -11.02 5.96 -3.11
C VAL A 4 -11.24 4.62 -2.41
N ARG A 5 -11.69 3.60 -3.14
CA ARG A 5 -11.92 2.25 -2.61
C ARG A 5 -11.02 1.18 -3.22
N PHE A 6 -10.47 1.42 -4.40
CA PHE A 6 -9.59 0.49 -5.10
C PHE A 6 -8.83 1.21 -6.22
N MET A 7 -7.92 0.48 -6.86
CA MET A 7 -7.14 0.93 -8.02
C MET A 7 -7.42 0.04 -9.22
N VAL A 8 -7.47 0.64 -10.40
CA VAL A 8 -7.48 -0.08 -11.68
C VAL A 8 -6.14 0.12 -12.37
N ALA A 9 -5.45 -0.99 -12.57
CA ALA A 9 -4.20 -1.09 -13.28
C ALA A 9 -4.47 -1.17 -14.79
N HIS A 10 -3.87 -0.25 -15.54
CA HIS A 10 -3.98 -0.14 -16.99
C HIS A 10 -2.60 -0.20 -17.67
N ASP A 11 -2.60 -0.49 -18.97
CA ASP A 11 -1.50 -0.20 -19.88
C ASP A 11 -2.06 0.63 -21.03
N THR A 12 -1.22 1.47 -21.63
CA THR A 12 -1.71 2.48 -22.59
C THR A 12 -2.32 1.89 -23.87
N GLY A 13 -2.17 0.58 -24.10
CA GLY A 13 -2.53 -0.09 -25.36
C GLY A 13 -1.84 0.50 -26.59
N ASN A 14 -0.83 1.36 -26.41
CA ASN A 14 -0.20 2.16 -27.45
C ASN A 14 1.33 2.11 -27.34
N PRO A 15 1.97 1.08 -27.90
CA PRO A 15 3.41 0.89 -27.77
C PRO A 15 4.22 2.11 -28.22
N GLY A 16 5.09 2.63 -27.34
CA GLY A 16 5.98 3.75 -27.59
C GLY A 16 5.40 5.13 -27.24
N SER A 17 4.16 5.22 -26.76
CA SER A 17 3.59 6.46 -26.24
C SER A 17 4.17 6.80 -24.85
N THR A 18 4.76 7.97 -24.67
CA THR A 18 5.30 8.43 -23.37
C THR A 18 4.19 8.94 -22.46
N ALA A 19 4.49 9.10 -21.16
CA ALA A 19 3.55 9.66 -20.19
C ALA A 19 3.11 11.07 -20.62
N ALA A 20 4.07 11.96 -20.90
CA ALA A 20 3.78 13.31 -21.39
C ALA A 20 2.99 13.31 -22.71
N GLY A 21 3.24 12.35 -23.59
CA GLY A 21 2.54 12.20 -24.87
C GLY A 21 1.05 11.87 -24.69
N ASN A 22 0.74 10.92 -23.80
CA ASN A 22 -0.63 10.55 -23.47
C ASN A 22 -1.38 11.67 -22.74
N VAL A 23 -0.73 12.32 -21.77
CA VAL A 23 -1.31 13.49 -21.08
C VAL A 23 -1.65 14.59 -22.09
N SER A 24 -0.71 14.91 -22.97
CA SER A 24 -0.93 15.89 -24.04
C SER A 24 -2.09 15.50 -24.98
N TYR A 25 -2.31 14.19 -25.21
CA TYR A 25 -3.44 13.71 -26.00
C TYR A 25 -4.78 13.89 -25.27
N TYR A 26 -4.86 13.52 -23.99
CA TYR A 26 -6.06 13.75 -23.16
C TYR A 26 -6.38 15.23 -23.04
N GLU A 27 -5.38 16.08 -22.86
CA GLU A 27 -5.58 17.53 -22.83
C GLU A 27 -6.15 18.07 -24.14
N ARG A 28 -5.66 17.62 -25.30
CA ARG A 28 -6.18 18.04 -26.61
C ARG A 28 -7.57 17.48 -26.92
N SER A 29 -7.92 16.34 -26.34
CA SER A 29 -9.17 15.62 -26.64
C SER A 29 -10.26 15.77 -25.57
N ARG A 30 -10.02 16.55 -24.52
CA ARG A 30 -10.90 16.72 -23.33
C ARG A 30 -12.37 17.07 -23.60
N HIS A 31 -12.69 17.60 -24.78
CA HIS A 31 -14.06 17.96 -25.19
C HIS A 31 -14.62 17.11 -26.33
N VAL A 32 -13.86 16.11 -26.78
CA VAL A 32 -14.16 15.29 -27.96
C VAL A 32 -14.26 13.81 -27.58
N VAL A 33 -13.41 13.34 -26.67
CA VAL A 33 -13.32 11.94 -26.26
C VAL A 33 -13.69 11.83 -24.78
N SER A 34 -14.62 10.92 -24.46
CA SER A 34 -14.99 10.60 -23.08
C SER A 34 -14.13 9.45 -22.54
N ALA A 35 -12.83 9.68 -22.43
CA ALA A 35 -11.87 8.77 -21.82
C ALA A 35 -10.79 9.57 -21.09
N SER A 36 -10.44 9.15 -19.89
CA SER A 36 -9.35 9.75 -19.11
C SER A 36 -8.80 8.77 -18.08
N ALA A 37 -7.61 9.05 -17.55
CA ALA A 37 -6.98 8.32 -16.46
C ALA A 37 -6.37 9.32 -15.48
N HIS A 38 -6.07 8.89 -14.27
CA HIS A 38 -5.49 9.78 -13.26
C HIS A 38 -3.99 9.98 -13.51
N LEU A 39 -3.27 8.89 -13.74
CA LEU A 39 -1.81 8.91 -13.88
C LEU A 39 -1.33 8.15 -15.11
N PHE A 40 -0.24 8.65 -15.69
CA PHE A 40 0.56 7.96 -16.68
C PHE A 40 1.97 7.76 -16.15
N VAL A 41 2.52 6.56 -16.35
CA VAL A 41 3.83 6.17 -15.87
C VAL A 41 4.67 5.67 -17.03
N ASP A 42 5.84 6.26 -17.25
CA ASP A 42 6.86 5.75 -18.18
C ASP A 42 8.22 5.59 -17.49
N ASP A 43 9.27 5.33 -18.26
CA ASP A 43 10.62 5.07 -17.75
C ASP A 43 11.32 6.31 -17.21
N ARG A 44 10.74 7.49 -17.37
CA ARG A 44 11.33 8.78 -16.97
C ARG A 44 10.53 9.42 -15.86
N GLU A 45 9.20 9.36 -15.92
CA GLU A 45 8.33 10.17 -15.08
C GLU A 45 7.00 9.48 -14.73
N ILE A 46 6.39 10.01 -13.67
CA ILE A 46 5.01 9.73 -13.26
C ILE A 46 4.29 11.06 -13.40
N ILE A 47 3.29 11.14 -14.28
CA ILE A 47 2.49 12.36 -14.47
C ILE A 47 1.08 12.10 -13.99
N GLU A 48 0.65 12.90 -13.01
CA GLU A 48 -0.75 13.02 -12.63
C GLU A 48 -1.41 14.11 -13.48
N CYS A 49 -2.46 13.74 -14.24
CA CYS A 49 -3.18 14.67 -15.11
C CYS A 49 -4.61 14.98 -14.65
N ILE A 50 -5.15 14.17 -13.74
CA ILE A 50 -6.38 14.43 -13.00
C ILE A 50 -6.05 14.27 -11.52
N PRO A 51 -6.43 15.22 -10.64
CA PRO A 51 -6.11 15.15 -9.22
C PRO A 51 -6.49 13.82 -8.60
N PHE A 52 -5.50 13.16 -8.00
CA PHE A 52 -5.66 11.88 -7.33
C PHE A 52 -4.82 11.88 -6.05
N LEU A 53 -3.51 11.69 -6.18
CA LEU A 53 -2.53 11.61 -5.09
C LEU A 53 -2.17 12.97 -4.50
N THR A 54 -2.03 14.01 -5.34
CA THR A 54 -1.50 15.32 -4.89
C THR A 54 -2.59 16.29 -4.42
N GLY A 55 -3.85 15.98 -4.72
CA GLY A 55 -5.00 16.83 -4.41
C GLY A 55 -6.19 16.05 -3.86
N ARG A 56 -7.36 16.70 -3.85
CA ARG A 56 -8.61 16.00 -3.59
C ARG A 56 -8.90 15.09 -4.79
N PRO A 57 -9.13 13.78 -4.61
CA PRO A 57 -9.39 12.88 -5.73
C PRO A 57 -10.60 13.32 -6.57
N GLU A 58 -10.33 13.54 -7.84
CA GLU A 58 -11.31 13.82 -8.87
C GLU A 58 -11.68 12.53 -9.60
N LYS A 59 -12.49 12.67 -10.64
CA LYS A 59 -13.16 11.56 -11.31
C LYS A 59 -12.57 11.42 -12.70
N ALA A 60 -12.20 10.20 -13.09
CA ALA A 60 -11.68 9.88 -14.42
C ALA A 60 -12.53 8.81 -15.11
N TRP A 61 -12.61 8.86 -16.43
CA TRP A 61 -13.38 7.96 -17.29
C TRP A 61 -12.48 6.86 -17.87
N HIS A 62 -12.04 5.93 -17.03
CA HIS A 62 -11.07 4.88 -17.40
C HIS A 62 -11.67 3.48 -17.55
N VAL A 63 -12.90 3.27 -17.07
CA VAL A 63 -13.70 2.04 -17.28
C VAL A 63 -15.09 2.46 -17.77
N VAL A 64 -15.76 1.70 -18.64
CA VAL A 64 -17.13 2.11 -19.04
C VAL A 64 -18.14 1.76 -17.94
N TYR A 65 -19.12 2.62 -17.68
CA TYR A 65 -20.16 2.40 -16.64
C TYR A 65 -20.96 1.11 -16.77
N ASN A 66 -20.99 0.49 -17.94
CA ASN A 66 -21.86 -0.67 -18.20
C ASN A 66 -21.19 -2.02 -17.89
N THR A 67 -20.04 -2.02 -17.22
CA THR A 67 -19.37 -3.26 -16.78
C THR A 67 -19.78 -3.56 -15.34
N PRO A 68 -20.68 -4.50 -15.06
CA PRO A 68 -21.20 -4.69 -13.69
C PRO A 68 -20.21 -5.44 -12.76
N ILE A 69 -18.97 -5.68 -13.19
CA ILE A 69 -17.99 -6.48 -12.44
C ILE A 69 -17.41 -5.69 -11.27
N ASP A 70 -17.09 -4.41 -11.46
CA ASP A 70 -16.60 -3.51 -10.41
C ASP A 70 -17.61 -3.38 -9.26
N ASN A 71 -18.89 -3.12 -9.56
CA ASN A 71 -19.95 -3.02 -8.57
C ASN A 71 -20.11 -4.33 -7.79
N ARG A 72 -19.86 -5.48 -8.41
CA ARG A 72 -19.90 -6.78 -7.72
C ARG A 72 -18.67 -7.03 -6.86
N MET A 73 -17.49 -6.61 -7.31
CA MET A 73 -16.23 -6.84 -6.61
C MET A 73 -16.01 -5.85 -5.45
N PHE A 74 -16.33 -4.58 -5.65
CA PHE A 74 -15.98 -3.48 -4.75
C PHE A 74 -17.20 -2.74 -4.19
N GLY A 75 -18.41 -3.08 -4.65
CA GLY A 75 -19.65 -2.44 -4.22
C GLY A 75 -19.85 -1.02 -4.77
N VAL A 76 -19.00 -0.61 -5.73
CA VAL A 76 -18.96 0.75 -6.31
C VAL A 76 -18.45 0.71 -7.75
N ASP A 77 -18.77 1.76 -8.52
CA ASP A 77 -18.30 1.94 -9.89
C ASP A 77 -16.85 2.46 -9.92
N SER A 78 -16.03 1.92 -10.82
CA SER A 78 -14.63 2.30 -10.97
C SER A 78 -14.42 3.80 -11.20
N ASN A 79 -15.21 4.42 -12.06
CA ASN A 79 -15.00 5.83 -12.36
C ASN A 79 -15.33 6.72 -11.16
N ASP A 80 -16.27 6.28 -10.31
CA ASP A 80 -16.71 7.01 -9.13
C ASP A 80 -15.81 6.84 -7.92
N TYR A 81 -15.02 5.76 -7.83
CA TYR A 81 -14.33 5.37 -6.60
C TYR A 81 -12.93 4.76 -6.79
N ALA A 82 -12.42 4.64 -8.01
CA ALA A 82 -11.11 4.06 -8.26
C ALA A 82 -10.11 5.03 -8.90
N GLY A 83 -8.84 4.88 -8.53
CA GLY A 83 -7.75 5.46 -9.29
C GLY A 83 -7.46 4.64 -10.54
N GLY A 84 -7.11 5.32 -11.64
CA GLY A 84 -6.75 4.71 -12.92
C GLY A 84 -5.31 5.08 -13.27
N VAL A 85 -4.43 4.09 -13.30
CA VAL A 85 -2.98 4.29 -13.54
C VAL A 85 -2.57 3.55 -14.81
N GLU A 86 -1.98 4.28 -15.74
CA GLU A 86 -1.62 3.80 -17.09
C GLU A 86 -0.12 3.53 -17.20
N LEU A 87 0.27 2.27 -17.39
CA LEU A 87 1.66 1.89 -17.69
C LEU A 87 1.98 2.10 -19.17
N CYS A 88 2.89 3.02 -19.46
CA CYS A 88 3.46 3.21 -20.79
C CYS A 88 4.50 2.12 -21.08
N TYR A 89 4.47 1.55 -22.28
CA TYR A 89 5.36 0.44 -22.67
C TYR A 89 5.73 0.48 -24.15
N GLY A 90 6.73 -0.31 -24.54
CA GLY A 90 7.12 -0.49 -25.95
C GLY A 90 7.91 0.68 -26.55
N GLY A 91 8.28 0.55 -27.83
CA GLY A 91 9.09 1.55 -28.52
C GLY A 91 10.47 1.72 -27.86
N LYS A 92 10.81 2.96 -27.47
CA LYS A 92 12.08 3.30 -26.81
C LYS A 92 11.98 3.37 -25.27
N ILE A 93 10.82 3.06 -24.70
CA ILE A 93 10.59 3.13 -23.25
C ILE A 93 11.32 1.97 -22.59
N ASN A 94 12.15 2.26 -21.59
CA ASN A 94 12.73 1.22 -20.75
C ASN A 94 11.65 0.64 -19.81
N LEU A 95 11.01 -0.44 -20.27
CA LEU A 95 9.87 -1.03 -19.59
C LEU A 95 10.18 -1.49 -18.15
N ASN A 96 11.41 -1.90 -17.84
CA ASN A 96 11.76 -2.27 -16.46
C ASN A 96 11.72 -1.05 -15.52
N GLU A 97 12.21 0.10 -15.99
CA GLU A 97 12.19 1.35 -15.21
C GLU A 97 10.79 1.96 -15.10
N ALA A 98 9.98 1.84 -16.16
CA ALA A 98 8.56 2.20 -16.12
C ALA A 98 7.79 1.32 -15.13
N TYR A 99 8.07 0.01 -15.14
CA TYR A 99 7.42 -0.94 -14.25
C TYR A 99 7.72 -0.68 -12.77
N LYS A 100 8.98 -0.38 -12.41
CA LYS A 100 9.33 0.00 -11.03
C LYS A 100 8.52 1.19 -10.52
N ARG A 101 8.45 2.26 -11.32
CA ARG A 101 7.64 3.46 -10.99
C ARG A 101 6.15 3.14 -10.89
N TYR A 102 5.68 2.25 -11.75
CA TYR A 102 4.28 1.84 -11.79
C TYR A 102 3.87 1.04 -10.55
N VAL A 103 4.73 0.11 -10.12
CA VAL A 103 4.59 -0.63 -8.86
C VAL A 103 4.62 0.35 -7.68
N TRP A 104 5.61 1.24 -7.62
CA TRP A 104 5.75 2.25 -6.57
C TRP A 104 4.52 3.14 -6.43
N VAL A 105 3.99 3.69 -7.53
CA VAL A 105 2.86 4.63 -7.45
C VAL A 105 1.57 3.95 -7.00
N LEU A 106 1.39 2.67 -7.34
CA LEU A 106 0.24 1.88 -6.87
C LEU A 106 0.38 1.52 -5.39
N ALA A 107 1.58 1.16 -4.93
CA ALA A 107 1.86 0.95 -3.51
C ALA A 107 1.61 2.25 -2.72
N TYR A 108 2.11 3.38 -3.21
CA TYR A 108 1.89 4.69 -2.60
C TYR A 108 0.41 5.09 -2.59
N ALA A 109 -0.35 4.80 -3.65
CA ALA A 109 -1.80 5.00 -3.65
C ALA A 109 -2.49 4.17 -2.56
N CYS A 110 -2.08 2.91 -2.37
CA CYS A 110 -2.62 2.07 -1.30
C CYS A 110 -2.34 2.67 0.07
N TYR A 111 -1.11 3.12 0.33
CA TYR A 111 -0.74 3.79 1.57
C TYR A 111 -1.57 5.07 1.78
N ARG A 112 -1.66 5.92 0.75
CA ARG A 112 -2.32 7.23 0.81
C ARG A 112 -3.81 7.13 1.19
N TYR A 113 -4.49 6.08 0.77
CA TYR A 113 -5.93 5.90 1.00
C TYR A 113 -6.27 4.75 1.96
N GLY A 114 -5.27 4.08 2.55
CA GLY A 114 -5.49 2.95 3.46
C GLY A 114 -6.10 1.72 2.77
N LEU A 115 -5.72 1.47 1.52
CA LEU A 115 -6.17 0.31 0.75
C LEU A 115 -5.28 -0.90 1.02
N ASN A 116 -5.84 -2.09 0.90
CA ASN A 116 -5.07 -3.32 0.93
C ASN A 116 -4.51 -3.64 -0.46
N PRO A 117 -3.18 -3.59 -0.68
CA PRO A 117 -2.58 -3.80 -2.00
C PRO A 117 -2.86 -5.20 -2.58
N ALA A 118 -3.17 -6.19 -1.75
CA ALA A 118 -3.47 -7.55 -2.19
C ALA A 118 -4.90 -7.74 -2.72
N THR A 119 -5.85 -6.88 -2.35
CA THR A 119 -7.28 -7.06 -2.65
C THR A 119 -7.91 -5.87 -3.36
N ASP A 120 -7.36 -4.67 -3.18
CA ASP A 120 -7.96 -3.42 -3.63
C ASP A 120 -7.28 -2.91 -4.92
N ILE A 121 -6.64 -3.81 -5.68
CA ILE A 121 -6.08 -3.56 -7.00
C ILE A 121 -6.66 -4.57 -7.98
N THR A 122 -7.18 -4.10 -9.10
CA THR A 122 -7.68 -4.94 -10.20
C THR A 122 -7.13 -4.47 -11.54
N GLY A 123 -7.24 -5.31 -12.57
CA GLY A 123 -6.86 -4.97 -13.94
C GLY A 123 -8.10 -4.68 -14.78
N HIS A 124 -7.97 -3.84 -15.80
CA HIS A 124 -9.10 -3.56 -16.70
C HIS A 124 -9.64 -4.81 -17.40
N HIS A 125 -8.76 -5.75 -17.79
CA HIS A 125 -9.13 -7.05 -18.35
C HIS A 125 -9.97 -7.92 -17.40
N ILE A 126 -9.90 -7.69 -16.08
CA ILE A 126 -10.76 -8.37 -15.10
C ILE A 126 -12.14 -7.71 -15.06
N LEU A 127 -12.18 -6.38 -15.11
CA LEU A 127 -13.44 -5.61 -15.06
C LEU A 127 -14.22 -5.67 -16.38
N ASP A 128 -13.54 -5.84 -17.51
CA ASP A 128 -14.12 -5.81 -18.85
C ASP A 128 -13.50 -6.86 -19.80
N PRO A 129 -13.55 -8.17 -19.45
CA PRO A 129 -12.81 -9.22 -20.13
C PRO A 129 -13.21 -9.44 -21.60
N ALA A 130 -14.40 -8.99 -21.99
CA ALA A 130 -14.89 -9.13 -23.36
C ALA A 130 -14.24 -8.12 -24.33
N ARG A 131 -13.70 -7.00 -23.82
CA ARG A 131 -13.22 -5.89 -24.66
C ARG A 131 -11.81 -5.42 -24.33
N LYS A 132 -11.30 -5.74 -23.14
CA LYS A 132 -10.05 -5.19 -22.61
C LYS A 132 -9.06 -6.28 -22.27
N THR A 133 -7.79 -5.98 -22.54
CA THR A 133 -6.65 -6.85 -22.24
C THR A 133 -5.63 -6.19 -21.33
N ASP A 134 -5.75 -4.89 -21.06
CA ASP A 134 -4.85 -4.15 -20.17
C ASP A 134 -5.01 -4.57 -18.70
N PRO A 135 -3.92 -4.60 -17.90
CA PRO A 135 -2.54 -4.22 -18.23
C PRO A 135 -1.68 -5.38 -18.79
N VAL A 136 -2.31 -6.47 -19.26
CA VAL A 136 -1.60 -7.71 -19.61
C VAL A 136 -0.67 -7.53 -20.81
N ASN A 137 -0.90 -6.54 -21.66
CA ASN A 137 -0.05 -6.31 -22.83
C ASN A 137 1.37 -5.95 -22.40
N ALA A 138 1.51 -5.03 -21.44
CA ALA A 138 2.79 -4.63 -20.88
C ALA A 138 3.40 -5.72 -19.99
N LEU A 139 2.60 -6.32 -19.11
CA LEU A 139 3.08 -7.36 -18.17
C LEU A 139 3.65 -8.58 -18.90
N ARG A 140 3.07 -8.98 -20.04
CA ARG A 140 3.57 -10.09 -20.85
C ARG A 140 4.98 -9.82 -21.38
N LEU A 141 5.32 -8.57 -21.72
CA LEU A 141 6.68 -8.22 -22.17
C LEU A 141 7.71 -8.31 -21.03
N LEU A 142 7.26 -8.19 -19.79
CA LEU A 142 8.06 -8.40 -18.57
C LEU A 142 8.11 -9.87 -18.14
N GLY A 143 7.38 -10.77 -18.82
CA GLY A 143 7.22 -12.16 -18.40
C GLY A 143 6.44 -12.33 -17.10
N LYS A 144 5.57 -11.36 -16.75
CA LYS A 144 4.79 -11.35 -15.51
C LYS A 144 3.31 -11.63 -15.77
N THR A 145 2.72 -12.37 -14.85
CA THR A 145 1.26 -12.49 -14.71
C THR A 145 0.70 -11.30 -13.92
N PHE A 146 -0.61 -11.06 -14.02
CA PHE A 146 -1.27 -10.05 -13.18
C PHE A 146 -1.09 -10.34 -11.69
N ARG A 147 -1.12 -11.61 -11.28
CA ARG A 147 -0.91 -12.00 -9.88
C ARG A 147 0.48 -11.61 -9.38
N GLN A 148 1.52 -11.93 -10.16
CA GLN A 148 2.90 -11.54 -9.81
C GLN A 148 3.06 -10.03 -9.74
N PHE A 149 2.36 -9.28 -10.59
CA PHE A 149 2.34 -7.83 -10.50
C PHE A 149 1.70 -7.32 -9.20
N VAL A 150 0.57 -7.89 -8.77
CA VAL A 150 -0.03 -7.57 -7.47
C VAL A 150 0.92 -7.94 -6.33
N ASP A 151 1.59 -9.09 -6.40
CA ASP A 151 2.60 -9.50 -5.41
C ASP A 151 3.78 -8.51 -5.34
N ASP A 152 4.23 -7.97 -6.47
CA ASP A 152 5.27 -6.92 -6.50
C ASP A 152 4.78 -5.61 -5.83
N VAL A 153 3.52 -5.21 -6.03
CA VAL A 153 2.94 -4.03 -5.35
C VAL A 153 2.81 -4.25 -3.85
N VAL A 154 2.44 -5.45 -3.42
CA VAL A 154 2.41 -5.82 -2.00
C VAL A 154 3.81 -5.75 -1.41
N ALA A 155 4.82 -6.28 -2.10
CA ALA A 155 6.21 -6.23 -1.64
C ALA A 155 6.72 -4.79 -1.52
N GLU A 156 6.45 -3.95 -2.52
CA GLU A 156 6.82 -2.53 -2.50
C GLU A 156 6.11 -1.76 -1.37
N TYR A 157 4.82 -2.01 -1.17
CA TYR A 157 4.06 -1.44 -0.06
C TYR A 157 4.70 -1.81 1.28
N GLN A 158 4.98 -3.10 1.47
CA GLN A 158 5.64 -3.61 2.68
C GLN A 158 7.04 -3.04 2.85
N GLU A 159 7.85 -2.96 1.80
CA GLU A 159 9.20 -2.37 1.88
C GLU A 159 9.14 -0.90 2.32
N CYS A 160 8.17 -0.14 1.80
CA CYS A 160 7.95 1.25 2.16
C CYS A 160 7.38 1.44 3.57
N THR A 161 6.58 0.49 4.09
CA THR A 161 5.89 0.63 5.40
C THR A 161 6.54 -0.16 6.53
N ASN A 162 7.29 -1.23 6.26
CA ASN A 162 7.91 -2.07 7.30
C ASN A 162 9.02 -1.34 8.06
N GLY A 163 9.54 -0.23 7.51
CA GLY A 163 10.38 0.71 8.26
C GLY A 163 9.64 1.41 9.42
N GLU A 164 8.30 1.36 9.45
CA GLU A 164 7.47 1.93 10.53
C GLU A 164 7.24 0.90 11.67
N ASP A 165 7.11 -0.40 11.37
CA ASP A 165 6.82 -1.45 12.36
C ASP A 165 8.04 -1.88 13.21
N GLU A 166 9.25 -1.95 12.62
CA GLU A 166 10.48 -2.22 13.40
C GLU A 166 10.83 -1.06 14.35
N ASP A 167 10.57 0.17 13.92
CA ASP A 167 10.78 1.38 14.72
C ASP A 167 9.77 1.46 15.89
N ASP A 168 8.53 1.00 15.69
CA ASP A 168 7.51 1.01 16.74
C ASP A 168 7.78 0.05 17.90
N MET A 169 8.39 -1.12 17.63
CA MET A 169 8.81 -2.03 18.71
C MET A 169 10.03 -1.50 19.51
N ALA A 170 10.82 -0.62 18.90
CA ALA A 170 11.96 0.05 19.53
C ALA A 170 11.55 1.33 20.28
N LYS A 171 10.40 1.93 19.97
CA LYS A 171 9.85 3.07 20.71
C LYS A 171 9.28 2.65 22.07
N PRO A 172 9.29 3.56 23.06
CA PRO A 172 8.54 3.34 24.29
C PRO A 172 7.07 3.04 23.99
N LEU A 173 6.48 2.11 24.75
CA LEU A 173 5.06 1.82 24.69
C LEU A 173 4.26 3.11 24.87
N VAL A 174 3.05 3.16 24.32
CA VAL A 174 2.13 4.27 24.54
C VAL A 174 0.84 3.71 25.10
N PHE A 175 0.51 4.10 26.33
CA PHE A 175 -0.78 3.83 26.94
C PHE A 175 -1.60 5.10 27.00
N GLU A 176 -2.90 4.97 26.77
CA GLU A 176 -3.85 6.09 26.80
C GLU A 176 -3.94 6.75 28.18
N ASN A 177 -3.71 5.98 29.24
CA ASN A 177 -3.88 6.44 30.61
C ASN A 177 -2.69 6.12 31.52
N ASP A 178 -2.37 7.06 32.41
CA ASP A 178 -1.28 6.95 33.39
C ASP A 178 -1.38 5.74 34.33
N TRP A 179 -2.61 5.31 34.64
CA TRP A 179 -2.82 4.15 35.50
C TRP A 179 -2.33 2.84 34.88
N GLN A 180 -2.31 2.74 33.54
CA GLN A 180 -1.81 1.56 32.82
C GLN A 180 -0.30 1.41 33.00
N TRP A 181 0.44 2.52 32.95
CA TRP A 181 1.87 2.54 33.27
C TRP A 181 2.15 2.14 34.70
N LYS A 182 1.37 2.66 35.66
CA LYS A 182 1.50 2.26 37.06
C LYS A 182 1.22 0.76 37.24
N GLN A 183 0.16 0.24 36.62
CA GLN A 183 -0.20 -1.17 36.70
C GLN A 183 0.89 -2.07 36.11
N LEU A 184 1.47 -1.69 34.97
CA LEU A 184 2.60 -2.41 34.37
C LEU A 184 3.84 -2.38 35.27
N GLY A 185 4.19 -1.22 35.82
CA GLY A 185 5.32 -1.09 36.75
C GLY A 185 5.14 -1.94 38.01
N ASP A 186 3.95 -1.92 38.62
CA ASP A 186 3.62 -2.73 39.80
C ASP A 186 3.71 -4.23 39.49
N ALA A 187 3.31 -4.65 38.28
CA ALA A 187 3.41 -6.04 37.84
C ALA A 187 4.88 -6.48 37.69
N LEU A 188 5.72 -5.65 37.05
CA LEU A 188 7.15 -5.93 36.88
C LEU A 188 7.91 -5.94 38.21
N ASP A 189 7.60 -5.01 39.13
CA ASP A 189 8.11 -5.03 40.51
C ASP A 189 7.72 -6.32 41.24
N GLY A 190 6.46 -6.73 41.13
CA GLY A 190 5.98 -7.99 41.70
C GLY A 190 6.70 -9.23 41.13
N LEU A 191 6.96 -9.26 39.82
CA LEU A 191 7.73 -10.33 39.17
C LEU A 191 9.19 -10.35 39.64
N HIS A 192 9.80 -9.18 39.82
CA HIS A 192 11.15 -9.05 40.38
C HIS A 192 11.21 -9.57 41.83
N LYS A 193 10.26 -9.16 42.69
CA LYS A 193 10.16 -9.65 44.09
C LYS A 193 9.96 -11.16 44.18
N LYS A 194 9.34 -11.77 43.17
CA LYS A 194 9.18 -13.23 43.05
C LYS A 194 10.41 -13.95 42.49
N GLY A 195 11.46 -13.21 42.11
CA GLY A 195 12.67 -13.76 41.49
C GLY A 195 12.48 -14.19 40.02
N LEU A 196 11.34 -13.87 39.40
CA LEU A 196 11.10 -14.17 37.99
C LEU A 196 11.80 -13.18 37.06
N LEU A 197 12.00 -11.95 37.53
CA LEU A 197 12.91 -10.97 36.92
C LEU A 197 14.08 -10.73 37.86
N SER A 198 15.30 -10.66 37.30
CA SER A 198 16.53 -10.46 38.08
C SER A 198 16.96 -8.99 38.17
N ASP A 199 16.39 -8.13 37.32
CA ASP A 199 16.75 -6.72 37.23
C ASP A 199 15.52 -5.84 37.48
N TYR A 200 15.61 -4.96 38.46
CA TYR A 200 14.56 -4.01 38.81
C TYR A 200 14.42 -2.86 37.79
N THR A 201 15.41 -2.64 36.94
CA THR A 201 15.37 -1.56 35.92
C THR A 201 14.17 -1.68 34.98
N TRP A 202 13.62 -2.88 34.77
CA TRP A 202 12.41 -3.09 33.98
C TRP A 202 11.18 -2.43 34.61
N ALA A 203 11.02 -2.53 35.93
CA ALA A 203 9.94 -1.85 36.64
C ALA A 203 10.16 -0.33 36.61
N GLU A 204 11.40 0.14 36.79
CA GLU A 204 11.72 1.57 36.68
C GLU A 204 11.40 2.14 35.29
N LYS A 205 11.76 1.43 34.23
CA LYS A 205 11.44 1.83 32.85
C LYS A 205 9.94 1.95 32.64
N ALA A 206 9.14 1.03 33.17
CA ALA A 206 7.69 1.13 33.11
C ALA A 206 7.18 2.36 33.87
N TYR A 207 7.62 2.61 35.10
CA TYR A 207 7.21 3.81 35.84
C TYR A 207 7.64 5.12 35.17
N LYS A 208 8.78 5.12 34.48
CA LYS A 208 9.32 6.27 33.73
C LYS A 208 8.77 6.40 32.31
N ARG A 209 7.89 5.49 31.86
CA ARG A 209 7.32 5.44 30.50
C ARG A 209 8.37 5.26 29.39
N GLN A 210 9.36 4.43 29.66
CA GLN A 210 10.52 4.21 28.79
C GLN A 210 10.62 2.76 28.29
N LEU A 211 9.77 1.85 28.80
CA LEU A 211 9.78 0.45 28.40
C LEU A 211 9.22 0.32 26.97
N THR A 212 9.93 -0.40 26.10
CA THR A 212 9.54 -0.58 24.69
C THR A 212 8.72 -1.85 24.47
N GLY A 213 8.10 -1.97 23.29
CA GLY A 213 7.39 -3.18 22.87
C GLY A 213 8.30 -4.41 22.79
N ALA A 214 9.51 -4.25 22.24
CA ALA A 214 10.50 -5.32 22.14
C ALA A 214 10.98 -5.79 23.52
N GLU A 215 11.22 -4.86 24.44
CA GLU A 215 11.62 -5.18 25.82
C GLU A 215 10.51 -5.94 26.55
N LEU A 216 9.26 -5.51 26.43
CA LEU A 216 8.13 -6.20 27.06
C LEU A 216 7.93 -7.62 26.51
N ALA A 217 8.07 -7.80 25.19
CA ALA A 217 7.99 -9.12 24.55
C ALA A 217 9.10 -10.06 25.06
N TYR A 218 10.33 -9.56 25.15
CA TYR A 218 11.45 -10.28 25.74
C TYR A 218 11.16 -10.69 27.19
N LEU A 219 10.71 -9.75 28.03
CA LEU A 219 10.40 -10.02 29.43
C LEU A 219 9.33 -11.08 29.59
N ASN A 220 8.27 -11.04 28.79
CA ASN A 220 7.23 -12.05 28.81
C ASN A 220 7.78 -13.45 28.52
N MET A 221 8.68 -13.58 27.54
CA MET A 221 9.32 -14.86 27.22
C MET A 221 10.19 -15.37 28.38
N ILE A 222 11.00 -14.49 28.98
CA ILE A 222 11.87 -14.82 30.13
C ILE A 222 11.05 -15.28 31.33
N VAL A 223 9.96 -14.55 31.64
CA VAL A 223 9.07 -14.89 32.75
C VAL A 223 8.39 -16.24 32.53
N GLN A 224 7.88 -16.51 31.32
CA GLN A 224 7.27 -17.79 30.99
C GLN A 224 8.26 -18.96 31.07
N ALA A 225 9.48 -18.78 30.54
CA ALA A 225 10.53 -19.80 30.59
C ALA A 225 10.87 -20.16 32.04
N ARG A 226 11.08 -19.16 32.90
CA ARG A 226 11.36 -19.38 34.33
C ARG A 226 10.19 -20.02 35.07
N GLN A 227 8.95 -19.63 34.77
CA GLN A 227 7.75 -20.27 35.33
C GLN A 227 7.63 -21.75 34.90
N ALA A 228 8.10 -22.09 33.70
CA ALA A 228 8.16 -23.46 33.20
C ALA A 228 9.37 -24.25 33.75
N GLY A 229 10.19 -23.65 34.62
CA GLY A 229 11.38 -24.30 35.19
C GLY A 229 12.57 -24.38 34.25
N VAL A 230 12.58 -23.59 33.16
CA VAL A 230 13.73 -23.50 32.26
C VAL A 230 14.79 -22.60 32.91
N GLU A 231 16.01 -23.13 33.08
CA GLU A 231 17.16 -22.36 33.55
C GLU A 231 17.71 -21.50 32.41
N ILE A 232 17.65 -20.18 32.60
CA ILE A 232 18.11 -19.12 31.68
C ILE A 232 18.73 -17.94 32.43
#